data_AF-A0A2C9KP60-F1
#
_entry.id   AF-A0A2C9KP60-F1
#
_cell.length_a   1.000
_cell.length_b   1.000
_cell.length_c   1.000
_cell.angle_alpha   90.00
_cell.angle_beta   90.00
_cell.angle_gamma   90.00
#
_symmetry.space_group_name_H-M   'P 1'
#
loop_
_entity.id
_entity.type
_entity.pdbx_description
1 polymer ?
#
loop_
_entity_poly.entity_id
_entity_poly.type
_entity_poly.pdbx_seq_one_letter_code
_entity_poly.pdbx_strand_id
1 'polypeptide(L)'
;MKECIHGDVFYNGIDDEVVCLRLPFSLLQQQEDMTALVKIILALACNNLMCVQRDNIQTAIEGVQRNYSPDLKNLICYLLQNTNRVRSVNDVMPMIGARFFTQLDTVTLGSDVLEYELAKEIENGRLF
;
A
#
# COMPACT_ATOMS: atom_id res chain seq x y z
N MET A 1 29.88 -8.78 -15.01
CA MET A 1 30.29 -8.70 -13.59
C MET A 1 29.54 -7.53 -12.97
N LYS A 2 28.35 -7.79 -12.44
CA LYS A 2 27.57 -6.85 -11.61
C LYS A 2 27.16 -7.66 -10.39
N GLU A 3 27.82 -7.38 -9.28
CA GLU A 3 27.52 -7.98 -8.00
C GLU A 3 26.17 -7.45 -7.51
N CYS A 4 25.19 -8.34 -7.41
CA CYS A 4 23.99 -8.08 -6.62
C CYS A 4 24.40 -8.21 -5.16
N ILE A 5 24.41 -7.08 -4.46
CA ILE A 5 24.71 -7.00 -3.05
C ILE A 5 23.57 -7.69 -2.30
N HIS A 6 23.96 -8.72 -1.56
CA HIS A 6 23.10 -9.57 -0.74
C HIS A 6 22.48 -8.73 0.39
N GLY A 7 21.17 -8.58 0.35
CA GLY A 7 20.36 -8.00 1.41
C GLY A 7 19.00 -8.68 1.39
N ASP A 8 18.94 -9.87 1.99
CA ASP A 8 17.75 -10.57 2.49
C ASP A 8 16.42 -10.26 1.80
N VAL A 9 16.30 -10.62 0.53
CA VAL A 9 14.98 -10.76 -0.09
C VAL A 9 14.64 -12.24 -0.09
N PHE A 10 13.59 -12.58 0.66
CA PHE A 10 12.87 -13.85 0.57
C PHE A 10 12.37 -14.06 -0.89
N TYR A 11 13.25 -14.52 -1.78
CA TYR A 11 12.93 -15.03 -3.11
C TYR A 11 13.17 -16.54 -3.09
N ASN A 12 12.14 -17.28 -2.70
CA ASN A 12 12.05 -18.70 -2.99
C ASN A 12 10.98 -18.90 -4.07
N GLY A 13 11.37 -19.50 -5.19
CA GLY A 13 10.48 -20.08 -6.18
C GLY A 13 10.52 -19.43 -7.55
N ILE A 14 11.55 -19.80 -8.33
CA ILE A 14 11.57 -20.11 -9.77
C ILE A 14 10.28 -19.72 -10.51
N ASP A 15 10.09 -18.44 -10.79
CA ASP A 15 9.14 -17.85 -11.76
C ASP A 15 9.33 -16.32 -11.88
N ASP A 16 9.96 -15.68 -10.88
CA ASP A 16 10.23 -14.22 -10.85
C ASP A 16 11.32 -13.72 -11.84
N GLU A 17 12.05 -14.63 -12.50
CA GLU A 17 13.27 -14.30 -13.25
C GLU A 17 12.99 -13.72 -14.66
N VAL A 18 11.80 -13.93 -15.23
CA VAL A 18 11.57 -13.68 -16.67
C VAL A 18 10.99 -12.28 -16.96
N VAL A 19 10.24 -11.67 -16.04
CA VAL A 19 9.57 -10.37 -16.28
C VAL A 19 10.47 -9.18 -15.93
N CYS A 20 11.30 -9.30 -14.89
CA CYS A 20 12.12 -8.21 -14.36
C CYS A 20 13.35 -7.85 -15.21
N LEU A 21 13.82 -8.76 -16.07
CA LEU A 21 15.09 -8.58 -16.80
C LEU A 21 15.04 -7.60 -17.98
N ARG A 22 13.85 -7.07 -18.34
CA ARG A 22 13.68 -6.14 -19.49
C ARG A 22 13.29 -4.71 -19.11
N LEU A 23 13.15 -4.41 -17.83
CA LEU A 23 12.69 -3.11 -17.34
C LEU A 23 13.86 -2.25 -16.80
N PRO A 24 13.80 -0.92 -16.94
CA PRO A 24 14.75 -0.01 -16.31
C PRO A 24 14.70 -0.14 -14.77
N PHE A 25 15.83 0.07 -14.11
CA PHE A 25 16.01 -0.13 -12.65
C PHE A 25 14.94 0.59 -11.80
N SER A 26 14.54 1.81 -12.18
CA SER A 26 13.51 2.57 -11.46
C SER A 26 12.14 1.88 -11.47
N LEU A 27 11.76 1.23 -12.57
CA LEU A 27 10.50 0.49 -12.67
C LEU A 27 10.54 -0.82 -11.90
N LEU A 28 11.70 -1.47 -11.81
CA LEU A 28 11.89 -2.66 -10.98
C LEU A 28 11.65 -2.31 -9.51
N GLN A 29 12.24 -1.21 -9.03
CA GLN A 29 12.08 -0.75 -7.66
C GLN A 29 10.63 -0.36 -7.35
N GLN A 30 9.95 0.35 -8.26
CA GLN A 30 8.51 0.62 -8.11
C GLN A 30 7.68 -0.66 -8.06
N GLN A 31 8.08 -1.70 -8.78
CA GLN A 31 7.33 -2.95 -8.79
C GLN A 31 7.50 -3.73 -7.48
N GLU A 32 8.68 -3.67 -6.89
CA GLU A 32 9.00 -4.19 -5.57
C GLU A 32 8.21 -3.43 -4.49
N ASP A 33 8.16 -2.10 -4.55
CA ASP A 33 7.39 -1.25 -3.63
C ASP A 33 5.90 -1.61 -3.63
N MET A 34 5.30 -1.83 -4.80
CA MET A 34 3.90 -2.25 -4.91
C MET A 34 3.67 -3.65 -4.31
N THR A 35 4.67 -4.52 -4.36
CA THR A 35 4.61 -5.85 -3.76
C THR A 35 4.76 -5.77 -2.24
N ALA A 36 5.65 -4.90 -1.74
CA ALA A 36 5.78 -4.63 -0.31
C ALA A 36 4.50 -4.01 0.26
N LEU A 37 3.88 -3.09 -0.47
CA LEU A 37 2.63 -2.43 -0.10
C LEU A 37 1.51 -3.44 0.17
N VAL A 38 1.29 -4.41 -0.72
CA VAL A 38 0.20 -5.39 -0.51
C VAL A 38 0.47 -6.32 0.66
N LYS A 39 1.73 -6.68 0.90
CA LYS A 39 2.11 -7.48 2.08
C LYS A 39 1.76 -6.73 3.38
N ILE A 40 2.03 -5.43 3.43
CA ILE A 40 1.68 -4.57 4.58
C ILE A 40 0.15 -4.48 4.73
N ILE A 41 -0.58 -4.20 3.64
CA ILE A 41 -2.05 -4.12 3.68
C ILE A 41 -2.65 -5.43 4.21
N LEU A 42 -2.17 -6.57 3.72
CA LEU A 42 -2.66 -7.89 4.15
C LEU A 42 -2.33 -8.17 5.62
N ALA A 43 -1.12 -7.83 6.07
CA ALA A 43 -0.70 -7.99 7.47
C ALA A 43 -1.54 -7.13 8.41
N LEU A 44 -1.86 -5.89 8.01
CA LEU A 44 -2.73 -4.99 8.78
C LEU A 44 -4.17 -5.48 8.82
N ALA A 45 -4.71 -5.95 7.69
CA ALA A 45 -6.08 -6.47 7.63
C ALA A 45 -6.26 -7.76 8.45
N CYS A 46 -5.22 -8.58 8.56
CA CYS A 46 -5.25 -9.79 9.39
C CYS A 46 -4.77 -9.55 10.83
N ASN A 47 -4.22 -8.36 11.11
CA ASN A 47 -3.46 -8.04 12.34
C ASN A 47 -2.43 -9.13 12.70
N ASN A 48 -1.78 -9.71 11.68
CA ASN A 48 -0.86 -10.84 11.83
C ASN A 48 0.16 -10.88 10.69
N LEU A 49 1.45 -10.93 11.04
CA LEU A 49 2.55 -10.94 10.09
C LEU A 49 2.71 -12.30 9.35
N MET A 50 2.23 -13.40 9.93
CA MET A 50 2.32 -14.75 9.36
C MET A 50 1.41 -14.95 8.15
N CYS A 51 0.42 -14.07 7.96
CA CYS A 51 -0.50 -14.09 6.83
C CYS A 51 0.17 -13.73 5.49
N VAL A 52 1.39 -13.19 5.54
CA VAL A 52 2.18 -12.80 4.37
C VAL A 52 2.93 -13.99 3.73
N GLN A 53 3.01 -15.14 4.42
CA GLN A 53 3.65 -16.35 3.92
C GLN A 53 2.81 -17.02 2.84
N ARG A 54 3.44 -17.55 1.77
CA ARG A 54 2.74 -18.11 0.59
C ARG A 54 1.65 -19.13 0.94
N ASP A 55 1.90 -19.97 1.94
CA ASP A 55 0.96 -21.02 2.37
C ASP A 55 -0.33 -20.46 3.01
N ASN A 56 -0.25 -19.28 3.61
CA ASN A 56 -1.33 -18.67 4.37
C ASN A 56 -2.07 -17.57 3.61
N ILE A 57 -1.54 -17.09 2.48
CA ILE A 57 -2.11 -15.96 1.72
C ILE A 57 -3.56 -16.22 1.31
N GLN A 58 -3.89 -17.42 0.84
CA GLN A 58 -5.25 -17.73 0.38
C GLN A 58 -6.26 -17.66 1.54
N THR A 59 -5.92 -18.27 2.68
CA THR A 59 -6.72 -18.22 3.92
C THR A 59 -6.85 -16.79 4.45
N ALA A 60 -5.78 -16.00 4.35
CA ALA A 60 -5.78 -14.59 4.75
C ALA A 60 -6.75 -13.76 3.89
N ILE A 61 -6.75 -13.96 2.57
CA ILE A 61 -7.68 -13.28 1.65
C ILE A 61 -9.14 -13.64 1.96
N GLU A 62 -9.44 -14.89 2.29
CA GLU A 62 -10.78 -15.29 2.74
C GLU A 62 -11.18 -14.61 4.05
N GLY A 63 -10.24 -14.45 4.97
CA GLY A 63 -10.43 -13.65 6.19
C GLY A 63 -10.77 -12.19 5.87
N VAL A 64 -10.05 -11.58 4.92
CA VAL A 64 -10.32 -10.20 4.49
C VAL A 64 -11.70 -10.08 3.86
N GLN A 65 -12.09 -11.03 3.01
CA GLN A 65 -13.41 -11.02 2.36
C GLN A 65 -14.57 -11.04 3.37
N ARG A 66 -14.40 -11.72 4.52
CA ARG A 66 -15.45 -11.82 5.54
C ARG A 66 -15.58 -10.55 6.39
N ASN A 67 -14.47 -9.85 6.62
CA ASN A 67 -14.40 -8.76 7.62
C ASN A 67 -14.33 -7.36 7.00
N TYR A 68 -13.99 -7.24 5.72
CA TYR A 68 -13.77 -5.96 5.05
C TYR A 68 -14.53 -5.86 3.73
N SER A 69 -14.55 -4.64 3.19
CA SER A 69 -15.21 -4.33 1.92
C SER A 69 -14.62 -5.14 0.75
N PRO A 70 -15.44 -5.46 -0.27
CA PRO A 70 -14.97 -6.14 -1.48
C PRO A 70 -13.89 -5.35 -2.23
N ASP A 71 -13.90 -4.01 -2.16
CA ASP A 71 -12.87 -3.16 -2.78
C ASP A 71 -11.47 -3.45 -2.24
N LEU A 72 -11.35 -3.71 -0.93
CA LEU A 72 -10.08 -4.03 -0.29
C LEU A 72 -9.56 -5.40 -0.74
N LYS A 73 -10.46 -6.38 -0.84
CA LYS A 73 -10.11 -7.70 -1.40
C LYS A 73 -9.63 -7.56 -2.84
N ASN A 74 -10.35 -6.80 -3.67
CA ASN A 74 -10.00 -6.60 -5.07
C ASN A 74 -8.64 -5.92 -5.22
N LEU A 75 -8.34 -4.95 -4.35
CA LEU A 75 -7.03 -4.30 -4.28
C LEU A 75 -5.91 -5.29 -3.95
N ILE A 76 -6.10 -6.09 -2.91
CA ILE A 76 -5.12 -7.10 -2.49
C ILE A 76 -4.91 -8.14 -3.60
N CYS A 77 -5.98 -8.66 -4.19
CA CYS A 77 -5.89 -9.62 -5.29
C CYS A 77 -5.18 -9.00 -6.51
N TYR A 78 -5.47 -7.75 -6.86
CA TYR A 78 -4.83 -7.07 -7.98
C TYR A 78 -3.33 -6.87 -7.76
N LEU A 79 -2.92 -6.44 -6.58
CA LEU A 79 -1.51 -6.20 -6.27
C LEU A 79 -0.71 -7.51 -6.07
N LEU A 80 -1.36 -8.59 -5.61
CA LEU A 80 -0.75 -9.92 -5.49
C LEU A 80 -0.62 -10.65 -6.83
N GLN A 81 -1.50 -10.39 -7.80
CA GLN A 81 -1.43 -11.03 -9.11
C GLN A 81 -0.12 -10.64 -9.81
N ASN A 82 0.73 -11.63 -10.05
CA ASN A 82 1.91 -11.48 -10.89
C ASN A 82 1.48 -11.49 -12.36
N THR A 83 0.94 -10.36 -12.82
CA THR A 83 0.58 -10.19 -14.22
C THR A 83 1.83 -9.77 -15.00
N ASN A 84 1.94 -10.20 -16.26
CA ASN A 84 2.99 -9.70 -17.18
C ASN A 84 2.90 -8.18 -17.45
N ARG A 85 1.93 -7.47 -16.88
CA ARG A 85 1.75 -6.02 -16.97
C ARG A 85 2.41 -5.35 -15.78
N VAL A 86 3.20 -4.30 -16.07
CA VAL A 86 3.75 -3.39 -15.06
C VAL A 86 2.60 -2.74 -14.30
N ARG A 87 2.56 -2.92 -12.97
CA ARG A 87 1.53 -2.33 -12.10
C ARG A 87 1.85 -0.85 -11.86
N SER A 88 0.83 0.01 -11.92
CA SER A 88 0.96 1.43 -11.60
C SER A 88 0.08 1.82 -10.42
N VAL A 89 0.49 2.84 -9.67
CA VAL A 89 -0.33 3.44 -8.60
C VAL A 89 -1.68 3.93 -9.15
N ASN A 90 -1.71 4.36 -10.42
CA ASN A 90 -2.95 4.80 -11.07
C ASN A 90 -3.99 3.69 -11.20
N ASP A 91 -3.56 2.42 -11.28
CA ASP A 91 -4.49 1.28 -11.36
C ASP A 91 -5.24 1.04 -10.03
N VAL A 92 -4.74 1.58 -8.91
CA VAL A 92 -5.36 1.49 -7.59
C VAL A 92 -6.45 2.55 -7.39
N MET A 93 -6.36 3.67 -8.12
CA MET A 93 -7.25 4.83 -7.97
C MET A 93 -8.74 4.48 -8.04
N PRO A 94 -9.23 3.59 -8.94
CA PRO A 94 -10.65 3.21 -8.97
C PRO A 94 -11.13 2.48 -7.71
N MET A 95 -10.25 1.73 -7.04
CA MET A 95 -10.60 0.95 -5.83
C MET A 95 -10.65 1.82 -4.59
N ILE A 96 -9.93 2.94 -4.59
CA ILE A 96 -10.02 3.97 -3.55
C ILE A 96 -11.20 4.91 -3.85
N GLY A 97 -11.34 5.32 -5.11
CA GLY A 97 -12.50 6.02 -5.68
C GLY A 97 -13.11 7.08 -4.76
N ALA A 98 -14.36 6.86 -4.36
CA ALA A 98 -15.13 7.80 -3.53
C ALA A 98 -14.53 8.01 -2.12
N ARG A 99 -13.75 7.05 -1.59
CA ARG A 99 -13.13 7.16 -0.26
C ARG A 99 -12.05 8.25 -0.23
N PHE A 100 -11.52 8.62 -1.39
CA PHE A 100 -10.57 9.73 -1.50
C PHE A 100 -11.18 11.04 -1.01
N PHE A 101 -12.45 11.31 -1.34
CA PHE A 101 -13.14 12.53 -0.90
C PHE A 101 -13.31 12.57 0.62
N THR A 102 -13.66 11.46 1.26
CA THR A 102 -13.76 11.41 2.73
C THR A 102 -12.42 11.74 3.40
N GLN A 103 -11.30 11.27 2.85
CA GLN A 103 -9.98 11.59 3.37
C GLN A 103 -9.62 13.06 3.12
N LEU A 104 -9.93 13.59 1.93
CA LEU A 104 -9.75 15.00 1.61
C LEU A 104 -10.52 15.90 2.60
N ASP A 105 -11.80 15.60 2.82
CA ASP A 105 -12.65 16.34 3.75
C ASP A 105 -12.11 16.29 5.19
N THR A 106 -11.62 15.12 5.63
CA THR A 106 -11.03 14.95 6.96
C THR A 106 -9.78 15.81 7.13
N VAL A 107 -8.93 15.87 6.10
CA VAL A 107 -7.71 16.71 6.13
C VAL A 107 -8.08 18.20 6.11
N THR A 108 -9.04 18.61 5.30
CA THR A 108 -9.52 20.00 5.25
C THR A 108 -10.09 20.44 6.60
N LEU A 109 -10.97 19.63 7.19
CA LEU A 109 -11.51 19.90 8.53
C LEU A 109 -10.41 19.94 9.61
N GLY A 110 -9.41 19.06 9.50
CA GLY A 110 -8.23 19.09 10.37
C GLY A 110 -7.46 20.42 10.26
N SER A 111 -7.33 20.96 9.04
CA SER A 111 -6.72 22.27 8.82
C SER A 111 -7.51 23.39 9.47
N ASP A 112 -8.84 23.40 9.30
CA ASP A 112 -9.71 24.42 9.89
C ASP A 112 -9.60 24.43 11.43
N VAL A 113 -9.53 23.25 12.05
CA VAL A 113 -9.34 23.12 13.50
C VAL A 113 -7.98 23.69 13.92
N LEU A 114 -6.91 23.38 13.20
CA LEU A 114 -5.58 23.89 13.50
C LEU A 114 -5.49 25.42 13.31
N GLU A 115 -6.12 25.96 12.27
CA GLU A 115 -6.21 27.40 12.04
C GLU A 115 -6.99 28.10 13.15
N TYR A 116 -8.08 27.49 13.62
CA TYR A 116 -8.87 28.01 14.72
C TYR A 116 -8.09 28.06 16.04
N GLU A 117 -7.39 26.98 16.39
CA GLU A 117 -6.56 26.96 17.60
C GLU A 117 -5.37 27.94 17.48
N LEU A 118 -4.75 28.03 16.31
CA LEU A 118 -3.69 29.00 16.05
C LEU A 118 -4.18 30.45 16.22
N ALA A 119 -5.39 30.76 15.76
CA ALA A 119 -5.97 32.09 15.91
C ALA A 119 -6.17 32.48 17.40
N LYS A 120 -6.54 31.52 18.25
CA LYS A 120 -6.64 31.75 19.70
C LYS A 120 -5.27 32.05 20.31
N GLU A 121 -4.25 31.27 19.96
CA GLU A 121 -2.90 31.47 20.49
C GLU A 121 -2.29 32.80 20.04
N ILE A 122 -2.61 33.26 18.82
CA ILE A 122 -2.22 34.59 18.35
C ILE A 122 -2.86 35.68 19.20
N GLU A 123 -4.15 35.59 19.49
CA GLU A 123 -4.83 36.59 20.31
C GLU A 123 -4.33 36.56 21.77
N ASN A 124 -4.10 35.36 22.32
CA ASN A 124 -3.43 35.21 23.62
C ASN A 124 -2.07 35.92 23.61
N GLY A 125 -1.26 35.73 22.57
CA GLY A 125 0.04 36.38 22.41
C GLY A 125 -0.02 37.91 22.25
N ARG A 126 -1.18 38.50 21.95
CA ARG A 126 -1.38 39.95 21.94
C ARG A 126 -1.74 40.53 23.31
N LEU A 127 -2.19 39.68 24.25
CA LEU A 127 -2.58 40.09 25.61
C LEU A 127 -1.41 40.05 26.61
N PHE A 128 -0.28 39.44 26.22
CA PHE A 128 0.98 39.39 26.98
C PHE A 128 2.04 40.28 26.32
#